data_AF-A0A961X5V1-F1
#
_entry.id   AF-A0A961X5V1-F1
#
_cell.length_a   1.000
_cell.length_b   1.000
_cell.length_c   1.000
_cell.angle_alpha   90.00
_cell.angle_beta   90.00
_cell.angle_gamma   90.00
#
_symmetry.space_group_name_H-M   'P 1'
#
loop_
_entity.id
_entity.type
_entity.pdbx_description
1 polymer ?
#
loop_
_entity_poly.entity_id
_entity_poly.type
_entity_poly.pdbx_seq_one_letter_code
_entity_poly.pdbx_strand_id
1 'polypeptide(L)' 'MASKSPPGRASAHACPVCAKPRASGAKYHPFCSKRCADVDLNRWLSGAYAIPAAGEDDGEDAGENDYPGGFEG' A
#
# COMPACT_ATOMS: atom_id res chain seq x y z
N MET A 1 -31.36 -10.70 10.16
CA MET A 1 -30.25 -10.65 9.19
C MET A 1 -29.34 -9.50 9.56
N ALA A 2 -28.13 -9.77 10.06
CA ALA A 2 -27.19 -8.72 10.48
C ALA A 2 -26.47 -8.17 9.25
N SER A 3 -26.72 -6.90 8.89
CA SER A 3 -26.00 -6.23 7.82
C SER A 3 -24.54 -6.05 8.24
N LYS A 4 -23.66 -6.79 7.58
CA LYS A 4 -22.21 -6.67 7.72
C LYS A 4 -21.82 -5.36 7.02
N SER A 5 -21.66 -4.28 7.80
CA SER A 5 -21.27 -2.97 7.27
C SER A 5 -19.95 -3.09 6.49
N PRO A 6 -19.81 -2.46 5.31
CA PRO A 6 -18.55 -2.46 4.58
C PRO A 6 -17.47 -1.74 5.40
N PRO A 7 -16.18 -2.08 5.27
CA PRO A 7 -15.12 -1.35 5.94
C PRO A 7 -15.16 0.11 5.47
N GLY A 8 -15.54 1.00 6.38
CA GLY A 8 -15.64 2.44 6.10
C GLY A 8 -14.31 2.95 5.55
N ARG A 9 -14.39 3.84 4.53
CA ARG A 9 -13.23 4.53 3.97
C ARG A 9 -12.43 5.11 5.14
N ALA A 10 -11.20 4.62 5.33
CA ALA A 10 -10.35 5.05 6.42
C ALA A 10 -10.28 6.58 6.40
N SER A 11 -10.68 7.22 7.50
CA SER A 11 -10.63 8.68 7.64
C SER A 11 -9.26 9.15 7.20
N ALA A 12 -9.21 10.19 6.36
CA ALA A 12 -7.99 10.73 5.75
C ALA A 12 -6.93 11.22 6.76
N HIS A 13 -7.10 10.94 8.06
CA HIS A 13 -6.28 11.31 9.21
C HIS A 13 -5.94 10.11 10.16
N ALA A 14 -6.24 8.85 9.81
CA ALA A 14 -5.88 7.68 10.63
C ALA A 14 -4.50 7.12 10.30
N CYS A 15 -3.74 6.69 11.32
CA CYS A 15 -2.44 6.03 11.15
C CYS A 15 -2.62 4.64 10.50
N PRO A 16 -1.95 4.31 9.38
CA PRO A 16 -2.15 3.03 8.69
C PRO A 16 -1.64 1.82 9.49
N VAL A 17 -0.79 2.03 10.49
CA VAL A 17 -0.17 0.95 11.28
C VAL A 17 -1.03 0.57 12.49
N CYS A 18 -1.68 1.54 13.14
CA CYS A 18 -2.41 1.30 14.39
C CYS A 18 -3.79 1.97 14.49
N ALA A 19 -4.29 2.56 13.40
CA ALA A 19 -5.59 3.24 13.27
C ALA A 19 -5.83 4.45 14.20
N LYS A 20 -4.89 4.77 15.11
CA LYS A 20 -5.00 5.96 15.97
C LYS A 20 -5.01 7.26 15.16
N PRO A 21 -5.73 8.30 15.62
CA PRO A 21 -5.70 9.61 14.99
C PRO A 21 -4.28 10.18 15.03
N ARG A 22 -3.86 10.82 13.94
CA ARG A 22 -2.61 11.59 13.92
C ARG A 22 -2.89 13.05 14.27
N ALA A 23 -1.94 13.69 14.96
CA ALA A 23 -1.97 15.14 15.12
C ALA A 23 -1.75 15.84 13.76
N SER A 24 -2.41 16.97 13.54
CA SER A 24 -2.12 17.84 12.40
C SER A 24 -0.67 18.31 12.45
N GLY A 25 0.07 18.17 11.33
CA GLY A 25 1.50 18.51 11.28
C GLY A 25 2.44 17.52 11.96
N ALA A 26 2.00 16.28 12.21
CA ALA A 26 2.86 15.24 12.78
C ALA A 26 4.15 15.06 11.93
N LYS A 27 5.32 15.12 12.59
CA LYS A 27 6.65 14.97 11.97
C LYS A 27 6.80 13.68 11.15
N TYR A 28 6.09 12.63 11.54
CA TYR A 28 6.19 11.29 10.96
C TYR A 28 5.02 10.96 10.02
N HIS A 29 4.43 11.96 9.35
CA HIS A 29 3.33 11.73 8.40
C HIS A 29 3.72 10.67 7.35
N PRO A 30 2.86 9.66 7.07
CA PRO A 30 1.44 9.51 7.44
C PRO A 30 1.14 8.84 8.80
N PHE A 31 2.17 8.54 9.61
CA PHE A 31 2.05 7.81 10.87
C PHE A 31 1.80 8.73 12.08
N CYS A 32 1.29 8.16 13.17
CA CYS A 32 1.07 8.91 14.42
C CYS A 32 2.36 9.12 15.24
N SER A 33 3.44 8.36 14.98
CA SER A 33 4.70 8.44 15.74
C SER A 33 5.86 7.76 15.02
N LYS A 34 7.10 8.01 15.46
CA LYS A 34 8.30 7.30 15.00
C LYS A 34 8.15 5.78 15.10
N ARG A 35 7.60 5.29 16.21
CA ARG A 35 7.42 3.85 16.44
C ARG A 35 6.57 3.20 15.34
N CYS A 36 5.52 3.87 14.87
CA CYS A 36 4.70 3.34 13.79
C CYS A 36 5.44 3.39 12.44
N ALA A 37 6.24 4.43 12.18
CA ALA A 37 7.08 4.49 10.99
C ALA A 37 8.12 3.35 10.96
N ASP A 38 8.79 3.09 12.09
CA ASP A 38 9.77 2.00 12.21
C ASP A 38 9.12 0.61 12.01
N VAL A 39 7.90 0.42 12.52
CA VAL A 39 7.15 -0.84 12.33
C VAL A 39 6.77 -1.05 10.88
N ASP A 40 6.32 0.00 10.19
CA ASP A 40 6.02 -0.08 8.76
C ASP A 40 7.28 -0.44 7.97
N LEU A 41 8.39 0.25 8.23
CA LEU A 41 9.68 -0.06 7.62
C LEU A 41 10.07 -1.54 7.83
N ASN A 42 9.88 -2.08 9.04
CA ASN A 42 10.15 -3.49 9.27
C ASN A 42 9.26 -4.41 8.42
N ARG A 43 7.99 -4.07 8.19
CA ARG A 43 7.10 -4.85 7.31
C ARG A 43 7.59 -4.86 5.87
N TRP A 44 8.10 -3.72 5.38
CA TRP A 44 8.77 -3.65 4.08
C TRP A 44 9.98 -4.58 4.03
N LEU A 45 10.90 -4.46 5.00
CA LEU A 45 12.13 -5.26 5.04
C LEU A 45 11.86 -6.76 5.24
N SER A 46 10.73 -7.12 5.86
CA SER A 46 10.34 -8.52 6.08
C SER A 46 9.59 -9.13 4.90
N GLY A 47 9.35 -8.38 3.82
CA GLY A 47 8.58 -8.86 2.67
C GLY A 47 7.07 -9.00 2.92
N ALA A 48 6.54 -8.42 4.00
CA ALA A 48 5.11 -8.49 4.32
C ALA A 48 4.22 -7.73 3.32
N TYR A 49 4.83 -6.84 2.53
CA TYR A 49 4.18 -6.12 1.43
C TYR A 49 4.46 -6.72 0.05
N ALA A 50 4.91 -7.98 -0.02
CA ALA A 50 5.09 -8.68 -1.29
C ALA A 50 3.76 -8.85 -2.04
N ILE A 51 3.78 -8.61 -3.34
CA ILE A 51 2.65 -8.91 -4.22
C ILE A 51 2.74 -10.41 -4.55
N PRO A 52 1.70 -11.21 -4.23
CA PRO A 52 1.71 -12.63 -4.58
C PRO A 52 1.80 -12.77 -6.11
N ALA A 53 2.61 -13.73 -6.58
CA ALA A 53 2.55 -14.12 -7.97
C ALA A 53 1.14 -14.68 -8.26
N ALA A 54 0.54 -14.25 -9.37
CA ALA A 54 -0.58 -14.99 -9.92
C ALA A 54 -0.07 -16.41 -10.20
N GLY A 55 -0.78 -17.42 -9.70
CA GLY A 55 -0.33 -18.82 -9.78
C GLY A 55 0.06 -19.18 -11.21
N GLU A 56 1.15 -19.94 -11.33
CA GLU A 56 1.63 -20.53 -12.58
C GLU A 56 0.49 -21.30 -13.26
N ASP A 57 -0.14 -20.67 -14.25
CA ASP A 57 -0.68 -21.35 -15.42
C ASP A 57 0.19 -20.83 -16.57
N ASP A 58 0.98 -21.74 -17.14
CA ASP A 58 2.01 -21.54 -18.16
C ASP A 58 1.73 -20.37 -19.12
N GLY A 59 2.50 -19.29 -18.97
CA GLY A 59 2.45 -18.14 -19.86
C GLY A 59 3.73 -17.33 -19.75
N GLU A 60 4.78 -17.82 -20.39
CA GLU A 60 5.93 -17.02 -20.79
C GLU A 60 5.44 -15.69 -21.41
N ASP A 61 5.60 -14.57 -20.70
CA ASP A 61 5.99 -13.31 -21.33
C ASP A 61 6.59 -12.34 -20.30
N ALA A 62 7.86 -12.56 -19.99
CA ALA A 62 8.68 -11.55 -19.35
C ALA A 62 9.07 -10.50 -20.41
N GLY A 63 8.21 -9.49 -20.58
CA GLY A 63 8.61 -8.16 -20.98
C GLY A 63 8.76 -7.88 -22.48
N GLU A 64 7.63 -7.64 -23.14
CA GLU A 64 7.58 -6.74 -24.30
C GLU A 64 6.38 -5.81 -24.13
N ASN A 65 6.54 -4.72 -23.37
CA ASN A 65 5.67 -3.57 -23.58
C ASN A 65 6.17 -2.87 -24.84
N ASP A 66 5.70 -3.35 -26.00
CA ASP A 66 5.54 -2.55 -27.22
C ASP A 66 4.84 -1.25 -26.79
N TYR A 67 5.58 -0.14 -26.79
CA TYR A 67 5.03 1.19 -26.58
C TYR A 67 4.85 1.84 -27.95
N PRO A 68 3.73 1.64 -28.67
CA PRO A 68 3.51 2.30 -29.95
C PRO A 68 2.99 3.71 -29.65
N GLY A 69 3.91 4.66 -29.49
CA GLY A 69 3.55 6.04 -29.20
C GLY A 69 4.67 7.00 -29.57
N GLY A 70 4.80 7.27 -30.87
CA GLY A 70 5.76 8.20 -31.44
C GLY A 70 5.67 9.59 -30.79
N PHE A 71 6.81 10.06 -30.29
CA PHE A 71 7.06 11.48 -30.10
C PHE A 71 7.55 12.04 -31.44
N GLU A 72 6.63 12.41 -32.32
CA GLU A 72 6.96 13.26 -33.47
C GLU A 72 6.90 14.71 -33.01
N GLY A 73 8.01 15.43 -33.22
CA GLY A 73 8.13 16.87 -33.07
C GLY A 73 8.22 17.56 -34.43
#